data_AF-A0A4R6U5X6-F1
#
_entry.id   AF-A0A4R6U5X6-F1
#
_cell.length_a   1.000
_cell.length_b   1.000
_cell.length_c   1.000
_cell.angle_alpha   90.00
_cell.angle_beta   90.00
_cell.angle_gamma   90.00
#
_symmetry.space_group_name_H-M   'P 1'
#
loop_
_entity.id
_entity.type
_entity.pdbx_description
1 polymer ?
#
loop_
_entity_poly.entity_id
_entity_poly.type
_entity_poly.pdbx_seq_one_letter_code
_entity_poly.pdbx_strand_id
1 'polypeptide(L)'
;MVTPWPMLAVAAVCLASGFAGGYALKGRLADAEIARLQAAHAAERQAAAEEAARRLAAAQDAERAAVHALQATKTRLTDTQRRLKETLYGLPTADRCGLSGPARGLLNAAIADASAVPAPAGEPAHTDAAAAADPGATEADIAGWAADAIALYGECRARIDAIRQWDEVTHGR
;
A
#
# COMPACT_ATOMS: atom_id res chain seq x y z
N MET A 1 -31.76 -83.15 36.64
CA MET A 1 -30.87 -81.98 36.69
C MET A 1 -30.72 -81.48 35.26
N VAL A 2 -31.33 -80.34 34.93
CA VAL A 2 -31.25 -79.76 33.57
C VAL A 2 -29.97 -78.95 33.51
N THR A 3 -29.07 -79.30 32.59
CA THR A 3 -27.78 -78.63 32.37
C THR A 3 -28.02 -77.23 31.81
N PRO A 4 -27.48 -76.16 32.43
CA PRO A 4 -27.75 -74.76 32.03
C PRO A 4 -26.98 -74.30 30.77
N TRP A 5 -26.26 -75.21 30.11
CA TRP A 5 -25.41 -74.92 28.94
C TRP A 5 -26.12 -74.21 27.76
N PRO A 6 -27.33 -74.61 27.33
CA PRO A 6 -28.00 -73.94 26.21
C PRO A 6 -28.40 -72.49 26.53
N MET A 7 -28.74 -72.19 27.80
CA MET A 7 -29.03 -70.80 28.21
C MET A 7 -27.78 -69.91 28.17
N LEU A 8 -26.63 -70.43 28.59
CA LEU A 8 -25.37 -69.69 28.53
C LEU A 8 -24.92 -69.42 27.09
N ALA A 9 -25.09 -70.40 26.19
CA ALA A 9 -24.77 -70.23 24.77
C ALA A 9 -25.64 -69.15 24.11
N VAL A 10 -26.95 -69.14 24.40
CA VAL A 10 -27.87 -68.11 23.90
C VAL A 10 -27.50 -66.73 24.45
N ALA A 11 -27.20 -66.63 25.75
CA ALA A 11 -26.78 -65.38 26.37
C ALA A 11 -25.49 -64.80 25.73
N ALA A 12 -24.50 -65.66 25.43
CA ALA A 12 -23.27 -65.26 24.78
C ALA A 12 -23.50 -64.75 23.34
N VAL A 13 -24.38 -65.40 22.57
CA VAL A 13 -24.72 -64.97 21.20
C VAL A 13 -25.49 -63.64 21.20
N CYS A 14 -26.41 -63.44 22.15
CA CYS A 14 -27.13 -62.17 22.30
C CYS A 14 -26.18 -61.02 22.69
N LEU A 15 -25.21 -61.26 23.58
CA LEU A 15 -24.20 -60.26 23.96
C LEU A 15 -23.27 -59.92 22.79
N ALA A 16 -22.78 -60.93 22.07
CA ALA A 16 -21.88 -60.73 20.92
C ALA A 16 -22.57 -59.96 19.78
N SER A 17 -23.82 -60.31 19.46
CA SER A 17 -24.60 -59.61 18.44
C SER A 17 -24.96 -58.18 18.83
N GLY A 18 -25.32 -57.94 20.11
CA GLY A 18 -25.54 -56.59 20.63
C GLY A 18 -24.28 -55.71 20.58
N PHE A 19 -23.12 -56.28 20.91
CA PHE A 19 -21.84 -55.57 20.87
C PHE A 19 -21.42 -55.24 19.43
N ALA A 20 -21.49 -56.22 18.51
CA ALA A 20 -21.16 -56.02 17.11
C ALA A 20 -22.10 -55.00 16.43
N GLY A 21 -23.40 -55.09 16.69
CA GLY A 21 -24.40 -54.13 16.20
C GLY A 21 -24.18 -52.72 16.75
N GLY A 22 -23.91 -52.60 18.05
CA GLY A 22 -23.60 -51.32 18.69
C GLY A 22 -22.33 -50.66 18.14
N TYR A 23 -21.28 -51.45 17.88
CA TYR A 23 -20.02 -50.95 17.34
C TYR A 23 -20.18 -50.46 15.89
N ALA A 24 -20.90 -51.23 15.06
CA ALA A 24 -21.19 -50.84 13.67
C ALA A 24 -22.05 -49.57 13.58
N LEU A 25 -23.06 -49.44 14.45
CA LEU A 25 -23.90 -48.25 14.50
C LEU A 25 -23.12 -47.01 14.96
N LYS A 26 -22.28 -47.14 15.99
CA LYS A 26 -21.41 -46.06 16.47
C LYS A 26 -20.42 -45.61 15.39
N GLY A 27 -19.83 -46.55 14.65
CA GLY A 27 -18.94 -46.24 13.53
C GLY A 27 -19.62 -45.40 12.46
N ARG A 28 -20.84 -45.79 12.03
CA ARG A 28 -21.62 -45.03 11.04
C ARG A 28 -22.00 -43.63 11.50
N LEU A 29 -22.35 -43.46 12.78
CA LEU A 29 -22.67 -42.15 13.34
C LEU A 29 -21.42 -41.26 13.39
N ALA A 30 -20.27 -41.82 13.80
CA ALA A 30 -19.00 -41.09 13.81
C ALA A 30 -18.56 -40.69 12.38
N ASP A 31 -18.69 -41.58 11.40
CA ASP A 31 -18.36 -41.29 10.00
C ASP A 31 -19.26 -40.18 9.44
N ALA A 32 -20.56 -40.19 9.78
CA ALA A 32 -21.50 -39.15 9.37
C ALA A 32 -21.19 -37.79 10.04
N GLU A 33 -20.76 -37.80 11.30
CA GLU A 33 -20.33 -36.59 12.01
C GLU A 33 -19.03 -36.02 11.42
N ILE A 34 -18.05 -36.87 11.14
CA ILE A 34 -16.80 -36.49 10.47
C ILE A 34 -17.09 -35.91 9.09
N ALA A 35 -17.95 -36.54 8.30
CA ALA A 35 -18.32 -36.05 6.97
C ALA A 35 -19.00 -34.66 7.04
N ARG A 36 -19.86 -34.43 8.05
CA ARG A 36 -20.47 -33.12 8.28
C ARG A 36 -19.45 -32.06 8.68
N LEU A 37 -18.53 -32.39 9.57
CA LEU A 37 -17.46 -31.47 10.00
C LEU A 37 -16.53 -31.12 8.83
N GLN A 38 -16.17 -32.11 8.01
CA GLN A 38 -15.37 -31.87 6.80
C GLN A 38 -16.10 -30.99 5.79
N ALA A 39 -17.41 -31.22 5.57
CA ALA A 39 -18.22 -30.38 4.69
C ALA A 39 -18.34 -28.94 5.21
N ALA A 40 -18.56 -28.75 6.51
CA ALA A 40 -18.59 -27.43 7.13
C ALA A 40 -17.25 -26.71 6.98
N HIS A 41 -16.13 -27.38 7.28
CA HIS A 41 -14.80 -26.82 7.09
C HIS A 41 -14.47 -26.50 5.63
N ALA A 42 -14.93 -27.30 4.67
CA ALA A 42 -14.76 -27.01 3.25
C ALA A 42 -15.52 -25.74 2.86
N ALA A 43 -16.76 -25.58 3.33
CA ALA A 43 -17.55 -24.38 3.09
C ALA A 43 -16.95 -23.13 3.74
N GLU A 44 -16.47 -23.23 4.99
CA GLU A 44 -15.77 -22.14 5.68
C GLU A 44 -14.49 -21.73 4.93
N ARG A 45 -13.68 -22.71 4.49
CA ARG A 45 -12.47 -22.43 3.71
C ARG A 45 -12.78 -21.76 2.38
N GLN A 46 -13.85 -22.17 1.71
CA GLN A 46 -14.27 -21.55 0.47
C GLN A 46 -14.74 -20.10 0.70
N ALA A 47 -15.57 -19.86 1.71
CA ALA A 47 -16.02 -18.52 2.06
C ALA A 47 -14.84 -17.60 2.43
N ALA A 48 -13.89 -18.10 3.23
CA ALA A 48 -12.69 -17.36 3.60
C ALA A 48 -11.78 -17.08 2.38
N ALA A 49 -11.65 -18.03 1.45
CA ALA A 49 -10.90 -17.85 0.21
C ALA A 49 -11.55 -16.79 -0.70
N GLU A 50 -12.89 -16.79 -0.81
CA GLU A 50 -13.64 -15.79 -1.59
C GLU A 50 -13.55 -14.39 -0.97
N GLU A 51 -13.57 -14.28 0.36
CA GLU A 51 -13.36 -13.00 1.03
C GLU A 51 -11.92 -12.49 0.87
N ALA A 52 -10.93 -13.37 1.03
CA ALA A 52 -9.53 -13.03 0.79
C ALA A 52 -9.28 -12.61 -0.66
N ALA A 53 -9.87 -13.31 -1.63
CA ALA A 53 -9.77 -12.97 -3.06
C ALA A 53 -10.38 -11.58 -3.34
N ARG A 54 -11.53 -11.25 -2.73
CA ARG A 54 -12.14 -9.93 -2.87
C ARG A 54 -11.27 -8.82 -2.29
N ARG A 55 -10.70 -9.01 -1.10
CA ARG A 55 -9.78 -8.04 -0.48
C ARG A 55 -8.52 -7.84 -1.31
N LEU A 56 -7.95 -8.93 -1.84
CA LEU A 56 -6.78 -8.87 -2.71
C LEU A 56 -7.08 -8.13 -4.02
N ALA A 57 -8.22 -8.41 -4.65
CA ALA A 57 -8.64 -7.73 -5.88
C ALA A 57 -8.81 -6.21 -5.65
N ALA A 58 -9.48 -5.81 -4.56
CA ALA A 58 -9.64 -4.41 -4.20
C ALA A 58 -8.29 -3.72 -3.95
N ALA A 59 -7.36 -4.38 -3.26
CA ALA A 59 -6.02 -3.85 -3.04
C ALA A 59 -5.23 -3.68 -4.36
N GLN A 60 -5.35 -4.63 -5.29
CA GLN A 60 -4.71 -4.55 -6.62
C GLN A 60 -5.30 -3.42 -7.48
N ASP A 61 -6.62 -3.21 -7.42
CA ASP A 61 -7.27 -2.09 -8.11
C ASP A 61 -6.80 -0.74 -7.54
N ALA A 62 -6.70 -0.64 -6.21
CA ALA A 62 -6.20 0.55 -5.52
C ALA A 62 -4.73 0.83 -5.88
N GLU A 63 -3.88 -0.21 -5.92
CA GLU A 63 -2.48 -0.08 -6.34
C GLU A 63 -2.37 0.43 -7.78
N ARG A 64 -3.12 -0.17 -8.72
CA ARG A 64 -3.14 0.28 -10.12
C ARG A 64 -3.56 1.75 -10.24
N ALA A 65 -4.63 2.14 -9.53
CA ALA A 65 -5.09 3.52 -9.53
C ALA A 65 -4.03 4.49 -8.98
N ALA A 66 -3.40 4.16 -7.85
CA ALA A 66 -2.35 4.97 -7.24
C ALA A 66 -1.11 5.12 -8.16
N VAL A 67 -0.68 4.04 -8.82
CA VAL A 67 0.43 4.07 -9.78
C VAL A 67 0.10 4.94 -10.99
N HIS A 68 -1.11 4.82 -11.55
CA HIS A 68 -1.55 5.66 -12.67
C HIS A 68 -1.61 7.14 -12.28
N ALA A 69 -2.17 7.46 -11.11
CA ALA A 69 -2.24 8.84 -10.61
C ALA A 69 -0.84 9.42 -10.35
N LEU A 70 0.06 8.62 -9.77
CA LEU A 70 1.45 9.01 -9.54
C LEU A 70 2.16 9.30 -10.87
N GLN A 71 1.99 8.44 -11.87
CA GLN A 71 2.62 8.63 -13.18
C GLN A 71 2.11 9.88 -13.89
N ALA A 72 0.79 10.12 -13.86
CA ALA A 72 0.20 11.34 -14.40
C ALA A 72 0.77 12.60 -13.72
N THR A 73 0.94 12.54 -12.40
CA THR A 73 1.53 13.64 -11.61
C THR A 73 2.99 13.87 -11.98
N LYS A 74 3.80 12.81 -12.10
CA LYS A 74 5.20 12.92 -12.53
C LYS A 74 5.36 13.54 -13.91
N THR A 75 4.53 13.14 -14.87
CA THR A 75 4.53 13.74 -16.22
C THR A 75 4.22 15.23 -16.15
N ARG A 76 3.16 15.62 -15.43
CA ARG A 76 2.81 17.03 -15.25
C ARG A 76 3.94 17.82 -14.58
N LEU A 77 4.58 17.24 -13.57
CA LEU A 77 5.67 17.89 -12.84
C LEU A 77 6.89 18.11 -13.74
N THR A 78 7.25 17.09 -14.52
CA THR A 78 8.34 17.14 -15.51
C THR A 78 8.10 18.23 -16.55
N ASP A 79 6.88 18.31 -17.09
CA ASP A 79 6.52 19.34 -18.07
C ASP A 79 6.55 20.75 -17.47
N THR A 80 6.12 20.89 -16.21
CA THR A 80 6.10 22.18 -15.51
C THR A 80 7.51 22.63 -15.16
N GLN A 81 8.37 21.72 -14.70
CA GLN A 81 9.79 21.97 -14.47
C GLN A 81 10.50 22.39 -15.77
N ARG A 82 10.23 21.68 -16.88
CA ARG A 82 10.81 22.03 -18.18
C ARG A 82 10.42 23.44 -18.61
N ARG A 83 9.13 23.78 -18.54
CA ARG A 83 8.64 25.14 -18.85
C ARG A 83 9.25 26.21 -17.94
N LEU A 84 9.36 25.92 -16.65
CA LEU A 84 9.99 26.83 -15.68
C LEU A 84 11.45 27.07 -16.05
N LYS A 85 12.23 26.02 -16.32
CA LYS A 85 13.62 26.13 -16.74
C LYS A 85 13.76 26.90 -18.05
N GLU A 86 12.99 26.55 -19.08
CA GLU A 86 12.97 27.26 -20.37
C GLU A 86 12.73 28.77 -20.17
N THR A 87 11.77 29.12 -19.30
CA THR A 87 11.47 30.53 -18.97
C THR A 87 12.63 31.19 -18.22
N LEU A 88 13.23 30.50 -17.25
CA LEU A 88 14.35 31.02 -16.46
C LEU A 88 15.60 31.26 -17.32
N TYR A 89 15.92 30.35 -18.24
CA TYR A 89 17.04 30.52 -19.19
C TYR A 89 16.79 31.62 -20.23
N GLY A 90 15.52 31.94 -20.50
CA GLY A 90 15.14 33.02 -21.41
C GLY A 90 15.15 34.43 -20.79
N LEU A 91 15.34 34.54 -19.46
CA LEU A 91 15.40 35.83 -18.80
C LEU A 91 16.76 36.51 -18.98
N PRO A 92 16.79 37.84 -19.14
CA PRO A 92 18.05 38.57 -19.10
C PRO A 92 18.72 38.39 -17.73
N THR A 93 19.98 37.95 -17.76
CA THR A 93 20.81 37.75 -16.57
C THR A 93 21.02 39.09 -15.87
N ALA A 94 20.92 39.12 -14.55
CA ALA A 94 21.19 40.29 -13.75
C ALA A 94 22.66 40.70 -13.89
N ASP A 95 22.90 41.99 -14.13
CA ASP A 95 24.25 42.60 -14.15
C ASP A 95 24.99 42.50 -12.80
N ARG A 96 24.34 42.01 -11.74
CA ARG A 96 24.89 41.84 -10.38
C ARG A 96 24.77 40.40 -9.92
N CYS A 97 25.66 39.99 -9.01
CA CYS A 97 25.57 38.69 -8.33
C CYS A 97 24.18 38.50 -7.69
N GLY A 98 23.46 37.46 -8.11
CA GLY A 98 22.19 37.04 -7.52
C GLY A 98 21.06 36.79 -8.53
N LEU A 99 19.86 36.50 -8.00
CA LEU A 99 18.65 36.31 -8.80
C LEU A 99 17.96 37.65 -9.09
N SER A 100 17.62 37.88 -10.35
CA SER A 100 16.81 39.01 -10.79
C SER A 100 15.42 39.00 -10.14
N GLY A 101 14.76 40.16 -10.11
CA GLY A 101 13.37 40.27 -9.62
C GLY A 101 12.41 39.31 -10.35
N PRO A 102 12.42 39.25 -11.70
CA PRO A 102 11.61 38.32 -12.47
C PRO A 102 11.87 36.84 -12.16
N ALA A 103 13.15 36.43 -12.07
CA ALA A 103 13.50 35.05 -11.74
C ALA A 103 12.98 34.66 -10.34
N ARG A 104 13.15 35.55 -9.34
CA ARG A 104 12.59 35.34 -7.99
C ARG A 104 11.06 35.24 -8.00
N GLY A 105 10.39 36.08 -8.79
CA GLY A 105 8.94 36.06 -8.94
C GLY A 105 8.43 34.72 -9.48
N LEU A 106 9.07 34.18 -10.52
CA LEU A 106 8.72 32.90 -11.11
C LEU A 106 8.98 31.72 -10.15
N LEU A 107 10.12 31.72 -9.46
CA LEU A 107 10.43 30.69 -8.47
C LEU A 107 9.43 30.71 -7.31
N ASN A 108 9.08 31.90 -6.80
CA ASN A 108 8.09 32.05 -5.74
C ASN A 108 6.69 31.62 -6.21
N ALA A 109 6.29 31.93 -7.44
CA ALA A 109 5.03 31.47 -8.01
C ALA A 109 4.99 29.94 -8.13
N ALA A 110 6.08 29.31 -8.57
CA ALA A 110 6.19 27.85 -8.64
C ALA A 110 6.12 27.18 -7.25
N ILE A 111 6.71 27.79 -6.23
CA ILE A 111 6.63 27.32 -4.84
C ILE A 111 5.20 27.50 -4.29
N ALA A 112 4.55 28.62 -4.58
CA ALA A 112 3.19 28.90 -4.14
C ALA A 112 2.17 27.94 -4.80
N ASP A 113 2.34 27.61 -6.07
CA ASP A 113 1.48 26.62 -6.75
C ASP A 113 1.71 25.20 -6.20
N ALA A 114 2.90 24.92 -5.66
CA ALA A 114 3.20 23.69 -4.94
C ALA A 114 2.67 23.68 -3.48
N SER A 115 2.08 24.78 -2.98
CA SER A 115 1.85 24.99 -1.54
C SER A 115 0.55 24.37 -1.01
N ALA A 116 0.71 23.15 -0.50
CA ALA A 116 0.21 22.78 0.82
C ALA A 116 1.39 22.11 1.53
N VAL A 117 2.45 22.90 1.77
CA VAL A 117 3.63 22.41 2.49
C VAL A 117 3.24 22.36 3.97
N PRO A 118 3.39 21.21 4.66
CA PRO A 118 3.23 21.15 6.12
C PRO A 118 4.11 22.22 6.77
N ALA A 119 3.64 22.81 7.87
CA ALA A 119 4.43 23.78 8.62
C ALA A 119 5.84 23.21 8.88
N PRO A 120 6.92 24.00 8.66
CA PRO A 120 8.28 23.52 8.88
C PRO A 120 8.41 22.95 10.29
N ALA A 121 9.02 21.78 10.43
CA ALA A 121 9.13 21.04 11.70
C ALA A 121 10.12 21.68 12.70
N GLY A 122 10.33 22.99 12.62
CA GLY A 122 11.35 23.75 13.33
C GLY A 122 12.13 24.65 12.37
N GLU A 123 12.81 25.64 12.93
CA GLU A 123 13.78 26.45 12.20
C GLU A 123 14.82 25.52 11.56
N PRO A 124 15.14 25.68 10.26
CA PRO A 124 16.27 24.95 9.68
C PRO A 124 17.50 25.30 10.52
N ALA A 125 18.24 24.28 10.97
CA ALA A 125 19.54 24.52 11.57
C ALA A 125 20.37 25.29 10.55
N HIS A 126 20.61 26.58 10.82
CA HIS A 126 21.52 27.41 10.05
C HIS A 126 22.90 26.76 10.18
N THR A 127 23.21 25.91 9.21
CA THR A 127 24.58 25.49 8.95
C THR A 127 25.18 26.64 8.16
N ASP A 128 26.30 27.18 8.66
CA ASP A 128 27.11 28.13 7.90
C ASP A 128 27.54 27.43 6.61
N ALA A 129 26.74 27.60 5.56
CA ALA A 129 27.09 27.15 4.24
C ALA A 129 28.30 27.98 3.82
N ALA A 130 29.47 27.34 3.78
CA ALA A 130 30.66 27.96 3.23
C ALA A 130 30.28 28.55 1.86
N ALA A 131 30.61 29.84 1.64
CA ALA A 131 30.38 30.48 0.35
C ALA A 131 30.93 29.58 -0.75
N ALA A 132 30.10 29.23 -1.73
CA ALA A 132 30.51 28.37 -2.84
C ALA A 132 31.79 28.96 -3.44
N ALA A 133 32.87 28.19 -3.39
CA ALA A 133 34.19 28.63 -3.81
C ALA A 133 34.34 28.69 -5.34
N ASP A 134 33.28 28.40 -6.10
CA ASP A 134 33.28 28.42 -7.56
C ASP A 134 33.07 29.85 -8.08
N PRO A 135 34.11 30.49 -8.66
CA PRO A 135 33.94 31.73 -9.38
C PRO A 135 33.30 31.39 -10.72
N GLY A 136 32.03 31.75 -10.92
CA GLY A 136 31.39 31.66 -12.24
C GLY A 136 29.95 31.18 -12.29
N ALA A 137 29.31 30.85 -11.16
CA ALA A 137 27.88 30.52 -11.16
C ALA A 137 27.05 31.72 -11.64
N THR A 138 26.36 31.53 -12.77
CA THR A 138 25.48 32.53 -13.36
C THR A 138 24.11 32.51 -12.65
N GLU A 139 23.31 33.56 -12.84
CA GLU A 139 21.93 33.56 -12.37
C GLU A 139 21.15 32.35 -12.89
N ALA A 140 21.40 31.94 -14.14
CA ALA A 140 20.74 30.81 -14.75
C ALA A 140 21.09 29.48 -14.05
N ASP A 141 22.33 29.34 -13.57
CA ASP A 141 22.76 28.15 -12.81
C ASP A 141 22.06 28.08 -11.45
N ILE A 142 21.97 29.21 -10.75
CA ILE A 142 21.29 29.31 -9.46
C ILE A 142 19.78 29.08 -9.61
N ALA A 143 19.17 29.70 -10.62
CA ALA A 143 17.75 29.55 -10.93
C ALA A 143 17.42 28.11 -11.36
N GLY A 144 18.30 27.49 -12.16
CA GLY A 144 18.20 26.09 -12.57
C GLY A 144 18.26 25.14 -11.38
N TRP A 145 19.22 25.35 -10.47
CA TRP A 145 19.32 24.58 -9.23
C TRP A 145 18.06 24.72 -8.36
N ALA A 146 17.53 25.93 -8.21
CA ALA A 146 16.30 26.16 -7.45
C ALA A 146 15.09 25.46 -8.09
N ALA A 147 14.98 25.49 -9.42
CA ALA A 147 13.93 24.78 -10.15
C ALA A 147 14.04 23.25 -9.97
N ASP A 148 15.26 22.70 -9.92
CA ASP A 148 15.49 21.28 -9.64
C ASP A 148 15.11 20.89 -8.22
N ALA A 149 15.45 21.72 -7.23
CA ALA A 149 15.02 21.51 -5.85
C ALA A 149 13.49 21.48 -5.74
N ILE A 150 12.79 22.44 -6.35
CA ILE A 150 11.32 22.47 -6.39
C ILE A 150 10.76 21.18 -6.99
N ALA A 151 11.34 20.70 -8.09
CA ALA A 151 10.90 19.46 -8.73
C ALA A 151 11.10 18.23 -7.84
N LEU A 152 12.25 18.10 -7.18
CA LEU A 152 12.53 16.99 -6.26
C LEU A 152 11.52 16.94 -5.10
N TYR A 153 11.22 18.09 -4.48
CA TYR A 153 10.22 18.16 -3.43
C TYR A 153 8.82 17.83 -3.94
N GLY A 154 8.46 18.30 -5.14
CA GLY A 154 7.20 17.97 -5.79
C GLY A 154 7.05 16.47 -6.06
N GLU A 155 8.10 15.80 -6.52
CA GLU A 155 8.07 14.34 -6.73
C GLU A 155 7.95 13.58 -5.40
N CYS A 156 8.72 13.96 -4.38
CA CYS A 156 8.62 13.37 -3.05
C CYS A 156 7.20 13.46 -2.50
N ARG A 157 6.55 14.63 -2.65
CA ARG A 157 5.16 14.83 -2.25
C ARG A 157 4.20 13.92 -3.02
N ALA A 158 4.31 13.87 -4.36
CA ALA A 158 3.44 13.05 -5.18
C ALA A 158 3.49 11.56 -4.76
N ARG A 159 4.68 11.07 -4.37
CA ARG A 159 4.84 9.71 -3.83
C ARG A 159 4.13 9.52 -2.49
N ILE A 160 4.25 10.48 -1.57
CA ILE A 160 3.57 10.44 -0.27
C ILE A 160 2.05 10.49 -0.44
N ASP A 161 1.54 11.38 -1.30
CA ASP A 161 0.11 11.51 -1.56
C ASP A 161 -0.46 10.23 -2.21
N ALA A 162 0.30 9.56 -3.09
CA ALA A 162 -0.08 8.26 -3.64
C ALA A 162 -0.17 7.16 -2.56
N ILE A 163 0.77 7.14 -1.61
CA ILE A 163 0.73 6.20 -0.47
C ILE A 163 -0.49 6.49 0.42
N ARG A 164 -0.77 7.77 0.70
CA ARG A 164 -1.95 8.16 1.49
C ARG A 164 -3.24 7.69 0.82
N GLN A 165 -3.40 7.96 -0.48
CA GLN A 165 -4.58 7.55 -1.22
C GLN A 165 -4.76 6.02 -1.21
N TRP A 166 -3.67 5.26 -1.37
CA TRP A 166 -3.72 3.81 -1.26
C TRP A 166 -4.15 3.34 0.14
N ASP A 167 -3.63 3.98 1.20
CA ASP A 167 -3.98 3.66 2.59
C ASP A 167 -5.46 3.98 2.91
N GLU A 168 -5.99 5.11 2.44
CA GLU A 168 -7.41 5.48 2.58
C GLU A 168 -8.32 4.42 1.95
N VAL A 169 -7.99 3.93 0.75
CA VAL A 169 -8.81 2.93 0.04
C VAL A 169 -8.69 1.53 0.67
N THR A 170 -7.53 1.17 1.20
CA THR A 170 -7.28 -0.19 1.72
C THR A 170 -7.55 -0.34 3.22
N HIS A 171 -7.41 0.72 4.01
CA HIS A 171 -7.54 0.70 5.47
C HIS A 171 -8.61 1.67 6.01
N GLY A 172 -9.20 2.54 5.19
CA GLY A 172 -10.35 3.36 5.56
C GLY A 172 -10.07 4.47 6.57
N ARG A 173 -8.84 5.01 6.61
CA ARG A 173 -8.49 6.19 7.42
C ARG A 173 -8.85 7.49 6.75
#